data_AF-A0A356KP73-F1
#
_entry.id   AF-A0A356KP73-F1
#
_cell.length_a   1.000
_cell.length_b   1.000
_cell.length_c   1.000
_cell.angle_alpha   90.00
_cell.angle_beta   90.00
_cell.angle_gamma   90.00
#
_symmetry.space_group_name_H-M   'P 1'
#
loop_
_entity.id
_entity.type
_entity.pdbx_description
1 polymer ?
#
loop_
_entity_poly.entity_id
_entity_poly.type
_entity_poly.pdbx_seq_one_letter_code
_entity_poly.pdbx_strand_id
1 'polypeptide(L)'
;MTNDRNPLIIAFLLGVCCALGVALMFNSNSPFPRAYAQAAGGANSMFAVTGTGTTNQGRDVLFVVDSASQRLAIYEYQNGRLKMGALRNMEFDFQIPYEYLAGKKKQEPTVLDIKKAVEKK
;
A
#
# COMPACT_ATOMS: atom_id res chain seq x y z
N MET A 1 44.44 44.20 1.36
CA MET A 1 43.62 43.32 2.22
C MET A 1 42.44 42.84 1.40
N THR A 2 42.63 41.72 0.70
CA THR A 2 41.70 41.17 -0.30
C THR A 2 40.58 40.38 0.36
N ASN A 3 39.41 40.38 -0.30
CA ASN A 3 38.11 39.91 0.16
C ASN A 3 38.02 38.38 0.37
N ASP A 4 38.77 37.82 1.32
CA ASP A 4 38.74 36.38 1.61
C ASP A 4 37.45 35.92 2.32
N ARG A 5 36.61 36.87 2.78
CA ARG A 5 35.33 36.57 3.45
C ARG A 5 34.19 36.24 2.48
N ASN A 6 34.24 36.73 1.24
CA ASN A 6 33.17 36.54 0.26
C ASN A 6 33.01 35.08 -0.20
N PRO A 7 34.06 34.31 -0.53
CA PRO A 7 33.89 32.91 -0.97
C PRO A 7 33.33 32.01 0.15
N LEU A 8 33.68 32.29 1.41
CA LEU A 8 33.16 31.58 2.58
C LEU A 8 31.65 31.82 2.79
N ILE A 9 31.21 33.08 2.63
CA ILE A 9 29.79 33.44 2.74
C ILE A 9 28.98 32.82 1.60
N ILE A 10 29.52 32.84 0.37
CA ILE A 10 28.88 32.22 -0.79
C ILE A 10 28.76 30.71 -0.61
N ALA A 11 29.84 30.04 -0.18
CA ALA A 11 29.82 28.59 0.07
C ALA A 11 28.82 28.21 1.18
N PHE A 12 28.74 29.01 2.25
CA PHE A 12 27.78 28.80 3.33
C PHE A 12 26.33 28.95 2.84
N LEU A 13 26.02 30.02 2.09
CA LEU A 13 24.69 30.24 1.51
C LEU A 13 24.30 29.12 0.54
N LEU A 14 25.22 28.67 -0.31
CA LEU A 14 24.97 27.56 -1.22
C LEU A 14 24.69 26.26 -0.45
N GLY A 15 25.45 25.99 0.61
CA GLY A 15 25.23 24.84 1.49
C GLY A 15 23.85 24.86 2.16
N VAL A 16 23.40 26.02 2.65
CA VAL A 16 22.07 26.20 3.24
C VAL A 16 20.97 25.99 2.19
N CYS A 17 21.11 26.55 1.00
CA CYS A 17 20.14 26.36 -0.09
C CYS A 17 20.04 24.89 -0.52
N CYS A 18 21.17 24.19 -0.64
CA CYS A 18 21.19 22.77 -0.95
C CYS A 18 20.55 21.94 0.16
N ALA A 19 20.85 22.22 1.44
CA ALA A 19 20.24 21.53 2.57
C ALA A 19 18.72 21.75 2.64
N LEU A 20 18.24 22.97 2.37
CA LEU A 20 16.82 23.29 2.32
C LEU A 20 16.13 22.59 1.15
N GLY A 21 16.76 22.57 -0.03
CA GLY A 21 16.23 21.88 -1.22
C GLY A 21 16.07 20.38 -0.97
N VAL A 22 17.07 19.75 -0.35
CA VAL A 22 17.01 18.33 0.03
C VAL A 22 15.92 18.07 1.07
N ALA A 23 15.81 18.90 2.11
CA ALA A 23 14.77 18.78 3.13
C ALA A 23 13.35 18.90 2.54
N LEU A 24 13.16 19.79 1.54
CA LEU A 24 11.88 19.96 0.86
C LEU A 24 11.55 18.80 -0.09
N MET A 25 12.55 18.18 -0.73
CA MET A 25 12.34 16.98 -1.56
C MET A 25 11.95 15.75 -0.74
N PHE A 26 12.51 15.59 0.47
CA PHE A 26 12.13 14.52 1.39
C PHE A 26 10.83 14.80 2.16
N ASN A 27 10.39 16.06 2.21
CA ASN A 27 9.05 16.44 2.63
C ASN A 27 8.06 16.43 1.46
N SER A 28 8.31 15.57 0.46
CA SER A 28 7.30 15.26 -0.54
C SER A 28 6.13 14.60 0.19
N ASN A 29 5.04 15.36 0.27
CA ASN A 29 3.71 14.82 0.50
C ASN A 29 3.45 13.78 -0.60
N SER A 30 3.85 12.54 -0.35
CA SER A 30 3.44 11.42 -1.18
C SER A 30 1.92 11.50 -1.30
N PRO A 31 1.36 11.49 -2.53
CA PRO A 31 -0.09 11.45 -2.70
C PRO A 31 -0.69 10.14 -2.16
N PHE A 32 0.17 9.18 -1.80
CA PHE A 32 -0.20 7.92 -1.20
C PHE A 32 -0.14 8.00 0.33
N PRO A 33 -1.14 7.42 1.03
CA PRO A 33 -1.11 7.30 2.48
C PRO A 33 0.19 6.64 2.95
N ARG A 34 0.78 7.16 4.03
CA ARG A 34 1.95 6.54 4.65
C ARG A 34 1.51 5.20 5.24
N ALA A 35 2.06 4.11 4.71
CA ALA A 35 1.87 2.77 5.24
C ALA A 35 3.18 2.27 5.85
N TYR A 36 3.10 1.65 7.02
CA TYR A 36 4.21 1.00 7.69
C TYR A 36 3.92 -0.49 7.72
N ALA A 37 4.86 -1.31 7.22
CA ALA A 37 4.76 -2.75 7.25
C ALA A 37 5.80 -3.31 8.21
N GLN A 38 5.38 -4.21 9.10
CA GLN A 38 6.25 -4.99 9.94
C GLN A 38 5.92 -6.47 9.75
N ALA A 39 6.95 -7.27 9.45
CA ALA A 39 6.85 -8.72 9.34
C ALA A 39 7.45 -9.36 10.60
N ALA A 40 6.78 -10.38 11.13
CA ALA A 40 7.32 -11.20 12.20
C ALA A 40 7.52 -12.65 11.69
N GLY A 41 8.75 -12.91 11.20
CA GLY A 41 9.44 -14.21 11.18
C GLY A 41 8.93 -15.37 10.31
N GLY A 42 9.89 -16.18 9.82
CA GLY A 42 9.75 -17.63 9.56
C GLY A 42 8.84 -18.11 8.41
N ALA A 43 8.77 -19.44 8.23
CA ALA A 43 7.99 -20.11 7.20
C ALA A 43 6.46 -19.90 7.29
N ASN A 44 5.97 -19.29 8.37
CA ASN A 44 4.57 -18.91 8.61
C ASN A 44 4.52 -17.44 9.02
N SER A 45 4.75 -16.56 8.05
CA SER A 45 4.94 -15.14 8.32
C SER A 45 3.60 -14.43 8.48
N MET A 46 3.45 -13.75 9.62
CA MET A 46 2.39 -12.76 9.80
C MET A 46 2.93 -11.40 9.40
N PHE A 47 2.16 -10.68 8.59
CA PHE A 47 2.47 -9.34 8.15
C PHE A 47 1.44 -8.37 8.73
N ALA A 48 1.92 -7.39 9.48
CA ALA A 48 1.10 -6.27 9.95
C ALA A 48 1.40 -5.06 9.07
N VAL A 49 0.36 -4.48 8.48
CA VAL A 49 0.45 -3.23 7.73
C VAL A 49 -0.45 -2.22 8.40
N THR A 50 0.13 -1.16 8.94
CA THR A 50 -0.60 -0.01 9.45
C THR A 50 -0.60 1.09 8.41
N GLY A 51 -1.72 1.75 8.24
CA GLY A 51 -1.82 2.90 7.36
C GLY A 51 -2.91 3.83 7.82
N THR A 52 -2.74 5.11 7.51
CA THR A 52 -3.88 6.01 7.48
C THR A 52 -4.77 5.56 6.32
N GLY A 53 -6.04 5.28 6.59
CA GLY A 53 -7.00 4.81 5.59
C GLY A 53 -7.02 5.71 4.36
N THR A 54 -7.51 5.17 3.24
CA THR A 54 -7.62 5.87 1.94
C THR A 54 -7.95 7.35 2.11
N THR A 55 -7.18 8.19 1.43
CA THR A 55 -7.27 9.65 1.44
C THR A 55 -8.74 10.09 1.54
N ASN A 56 -9.09 10.80 2.61
CA ASN A 56 -10.43 11.32 2.99
C ASN A 56 -11.25 10.56 4.06
N GLN A 57 -10.81 9.41 4.59
CA GLN A 57 -11.60 8.73 5.66
C GLN A 57 -11.08 8.95 7.09
N GLY A 58 -9.84 9.42 7.29
CA GLY A 58 -9.32 9.76 8.62
C GLY A 58 -9.33 8.62 9.64
N ARG A 59 -9.42 7.37 9.18
CA ARG A 59 -9.42 6.18 10.05
C ARG A 59 -8.05 5.54 10.01
N ASP A 60 -7.49 5.25 11.17
CA ASP A 60 -6.29 4.44 11.28
C ASP A 60 -6.69 2.96 11.16
N VAL A 61 -6.07 2.26 10.22
CA VAL A 61 -6.39 0.86 9.91
C VAL A 61 -5.15 0.01 10.10
N LEU A 62 -5.33 -1.16 10.73
CA LEU A 62 -4.33 -2.21 10.86
C LEU A 62 -4.81 -3.42 10.05
N PHE A 63 -4.05 -3.76 9.01
CA PHE A 63 -4.21 -4.98 8.24
C PHE A 63 -3.28 -6.04 8.81
N VAL A 64 -3.81 -7.21 9.14
CA VAL A 64 -3.03 -8.38 9.55
C VAL A 64 -3.24 -9.47 8.52
N VAL A 65 -2.15 -9.84 7.84
CA VAL A 65 -2.11 -10.93 6.88
C VAL A 65 -1.45 -12.13 7.56
N ASP A 66 -2.19 -13.22 7.65
CA ASP A 66 -1.64 -14.53 7.98
C ASP A 66 -1.41 -15.29 6.67
N SER A 67 -0.15 -15.42 6.28
CA SER A 67 0.22 -16.12 5.05
C SER A 67 0.01 -17.63 5.12
N ALA A 68 0.04 -18.23 6.32
CA ALA A 68 -0.11 -19.66 6.50
C ALA A 68 -1.57 -20.10 6.34
N SER A 69 -2.51 -19.32 6.87
CA SER A 69 -3.95 -19.58 6.71
C SER A 69 -4.60 -18.84 5.54
N GLN A 70 -3.83 -18.03 4.81
CA GLN A 70 -4.31 -17.16 3.72
C GLN A 70 -5.47 -16.26 4.15
N ARG A 71 -5.38 -15.67 5.35
CA ARG A 71 -6.44 -14.80 5.89
C ARG A 71 -5.98 -13.37 6.03
N LEU A 72 -6.89 -12.45 5.74
CA LEU A 72 -6.73 -11.02 6.00
C LEU A 72 -7.73 -10.58 7.05
N ALA A 73 -7.22 -10.10 8.19
CA ALA A 73 -7.99 -9.40 9.20
C ALA A 73 -7.77 -7.89 9.07
N ILE A 74 -8.85 -7.13 9.14
CA ILE A 74 -8.84 -5.67 9.08
C ILE A 74 -9.35 -5.16 10.42
N TYR A 75 -8.50 -4.40 11.11
CA TYR A 75 -8.85 -3.71 12.35
C TYR A 75 -8.91 -2.21 12.11
N GLU A 76 -9.93 -1.57 12.67
CA GLU A 76 -10.03 -0.12 12.71
C GLU A 76 -9.69 0.36 14.12
N TYR A 77 -8.84 1.36 14.20
CA TYR A 77 -8.55 2.02 15.46
C TYR A 77 -9.49 3.21 15.64
N GLN A 78 -10.34 3.15 16.67
CA GLN A 78 -11.30 4.19 17.02
C GLN A 78 -11.37 4.33 18.54
N ASN A 79 -11.30 5.56 19.05
CA ASN A 79 -11.45 5.88 20.47
C ASN A 79 -10.52 5.05 21.39
N GLY A 80 -9.26 4.89 21.01
CA GLY A 80 -8.28 4.16 21.83
C GLY A 80 -8.39 2.63 21.76
N ARG A 81 -9.24 2.09 20.89
CA ARG A 81 -9.49 0.64 20.79
C ARG A 81 -9.40 0.16 19.36
N LEU A 82 -8.78 -1.01 19.17
CA LEU A 82 -8.86 -1.74 17.91
C LEU A 82 -10.16 -2.53 17.87
N LYS A 83 -10.94 -2.35 16.81
CA LYS A 83 -12.14 -3.14 16.52
C LYS A 83 -11.92 -3.92 15.24
N MET A 84 -12.24 -5.21 15.24
CA MET A 84 -12.23 -6.00 14.02
C MET A 84 -13.37 -5.53 13.12
N GLY A 85 -13.03 -4.99 11.95
CA GLY A 85 -14.01 -4.57 10.95
C GLY A 85 -14.37 -5.71 10.00
N ALA A 86 -13.37 -6.45 9.53
CA ALA A 86 -13.58 -7.54 8.59
C ALA A 86 -12.53 -8.65 8.75
N LEU A 87 -12.92 -9.86 8.37
CA LEU A 87 -12.04 -11.01 8.20
C LEU A 87 -12.40 -11.67 6.87
N ARG A 88 -11.43 -11.85 5.98
CA ARG A 88 -11.65 -12.50 4.68
C ARG A 88 -10.64 -13.61 4.43
N ASN A 89 -11.10 -14.66 3.74
CA ASN A 89 -10.22 -15.68 3.16
C ASN A 89 -9.68 -15.13 1.82
N MET A 90 -8.36 -15.13 1.67
CA MET A 90 -7.65 -14.68 0.47
C MET A 90 -7.21 -15.83 -0.44
N GLU A 91 -7.59 -17.08 -0.13
CA GLU A 91 -7.27 -18.25 -0.95
C GLU A 91 -7.59 -18.02 -2.43
N PHE A 92 -8.75 -17.42 -2.73
CA PHE A 92 -9.16 -17.10 -4.10
C PHE A 92 -8.52 -15.82 -4.67
N ASP A 93 -7.98 -14.94 -3.82
CA ASP A 93 -7.28 -13.73 -4.28
C ASP A 93 -5.90 -14.08 -4.86
N PHE A 94 -5.28 -15.14 -4.36
CA PHE A 94 -3.99 -15.65 -4.84
C PHE A 94 -4.14 -16.73 -5.92
N GLN A 95 -5.35 -17.26 -6.12
CA GLN A 95 -5.62 -18.08 -7.28
C GLN A 95 -5.60 -17.17 -8.51
N ILE A 96 -4.48 -17.21 -9.25
CA ILE A 96 -4.52 -16.77 -10.65
C ILE A 96 -5.56 -17.69 -11.30
N PRO A 97 -6.70 -17.16 -11.79
CA PRO A 97 -7.73 -18.02 -12.31
C PRO A 97 -7.10 -18.88 -13.40
N TYR A 98 -7.33 -20.18 -13.36
CA TYR A 98 -6.83 -21.14 -14.36
C TYR A 98 -7.14 -20.67 -15.79
N GLU A 99 -8.19 -19.86 -15.94
CA GLU A 99 -8.60 -19.15 -17.16
C GLU A 99 -7.52 -18.22 -17.75
N TYR A 100 -6.64 -17.63 -16.93
CA TYR A 100 -5.57 -16.73 -17.37
C TYR A 100 -4.20 -17.40 -17.49
N LEU A 101 -3.96 -18.52 -16.78
CA LEU A 101 -2.70 -19.28 -16.89
C LEU A 101 -2.69 -20.24 -18.08
N ALA A 102 -3.86 -20.69 -18.53
CA ALA A 102 -3.96 -21.50 -19.72
C ALA A 102 -4.04 -20.59 -20.96
N GLY A 103 -2.88 -20.26 -21.55
CA GLY A 103 -2.77 -19.62 -22.87
C GLY A 103 -3.39 -20.42 -24.04
N LYS A 104 -4.34 -21.33 -23.79
CA LYS A 104 -5.05 -22.18 -24.75
C LYS A 104 -6.46 -22.64 -24.34
N LYS A 105 -7.10 -22.11 -23.29
CA LYS A 105 -8.52 -22.44 -23.03
C LYS A 105 -9.37 -21.18 -23.04
N LYS A 106 -10.11 -21.04 -24.14
CA LYS A 106 -11.18 -20.05 -24.34
C LYS A 106 -12.07 -20.09 -23.09
N GLN A 107 -12.31 -18.93 -22.48
CA GLN A 107 -13.24 -18.80 -21.36
C GLN A 107 -14.59 -19.44 -21.74
N GLU A 108 -14.97 -20.50 -21.02
CA GLU A 108 -16.23 -21.24 -21.22
C GLU A 108 -17.00 -21.29 -19.89
N PRO A 109 -18.26 -20.81 -19.83
CA PRO A 109 -19.03 -20.18 -20.91
C PRO A 109 -18.43 -18.84 -21.35
N THR A 110 -18.60 -18.50 -22.62
CA THR A 110 -18.13 -17.19 -23.10
C THR A 110 -18.99 -16.09 -22.48
N VAL A 111 -18.46 -14.86 -22.42
CA VAL A 111 -19.22 -13.67 -21.97
C VAL A 111 -20.56 -13.53 -22.73
N LEU A 112 -20.59 -13.94 -24.01
CA LEU A 112 -21.81 -13.92 -24.83
C LEU A 112 -22.86 -14.95 -24.36
N ASP A 113 -22.42 -16.12 -23.92
CA ASP A 113 -23.32 -17.17 -23.43
C ASP A 113 -23.93 -16.77 -22.09
N ILE A 114 -23.13 -16.15 -21.22
CA ILE A 114 -23.60 -15.58 -19.94
C ILE A 114 -24.66 -14.50 -20.21
N LYS A 115 -24.38 -13.58 -21.13
CA LYS A 115 -25.33 -12.52 -21.51
C LYS A 115 -26.67 -13.10 -22.00
N LYS A 116 -26.63 -14.08 -22.91
CA LYS A 116 -27.84 -14.75 -23.42
C LYS A 116 -28.63 -15.48 -22.35
N ALA A 117 -27.95 -16.06 -21.35
CA ALA A 117 -28.62 -16.76 -20.25
C ALA A 117 -29.33 -15.80 -19.29
N VAL A 118 -28.76 -14.61 -19.07
CA VAL A 118 -29.35 -13.56 -18.22
C VAL A 118 -30.51 -12.88 -18.94
N GLU A 119 -30.40 -12.60 -20.24
CA GLU A 119 -31.46 -11.96 -21.04
C GLU A 119 -32.65 -12.88 -21.36
N LYS A 120 -32.51 -14.20 -21.13
CA LYS A 120 -33.59 -15.19 -21.27
C LYS A 120 -34.48 -15.33 -20.04
N LYS A 121 -34.24 -14.54 -18.98
CA LYS A 121 -35.14 -14.39 -17.83
C LYS A 121 -35.89 -13.07 -17.91
#